data_AF-A0A453G949-F1
#
_entry.id   AF-A0A453G949-F1
#
_cell.length_a   1.000
_cell.length_b   1.000
_cell.length_c   1.000
_cell.angle_alpha   90.00
_cell.angle_beta   90.00
_cell.angle_gamma   90.00
#
_symmetry.space_group_name_H-M   'P 1'
#
loop_
_entity.id
_entity.type
_entity.pdbx_description
1 polymer ?
#
loop_
_entity_poly.entity_id
_entity_poly.type
_entity_poly.pdbx_seq_one_letter_code
_entity_poly.pdbx_strand_id
1 'polypeptide(L)'
;AEENVQVFVKIDDTRIMLATLSVDNHPHVLADLVFKREFELLHSSMTSNISFMGYKFDIIKRSHSCTKQGADSDEEVPLAIPLDFNTDG
;
A
#
# COMPACT_ATOMS: atom_id res chain seq x y z
N ALA A 1 0.52 3.05 -32.82
CA ALA A 1 1.83 2.45 -32.48
C ALA A 1 1.77 2.12 -31.00
N GLU A 2 2.21 0.93 -30.60
CA GLU A 2 2.38 0.59 -29.19
C GLU A 2 3.51 1.48 -28.64
N GLU A 3 3.19 2.36 -27.70
CA GLU A 3 4.18 3.23 -27.06
C GLU A 3 4.74 2.51 -25.83
N ASN A 4 6.06 2.40 -25.76
CA ASN A 4 6.75 1.97 -24.56
C ASN A 4 7.08 3.21 -23.72
N VAL A 5 6.50 3.29 -22.52
CA VAL A 5 6.66 4.41 -21.60
C VAL A 5 7.63 4.04 -20.49
N GLN A 6 8.77 4.73 -20.44
CA GLN A 6 9.73 4.55 -19.36
C GLN A 6 9.32 5.40 -18.16
N VAL A 7 9.28 4.77 -16.99
CA VAL A 7 8.93 5.40 -15.71
C VAL A 7 10.18 5.50 -14.85
N PHE A 8 10.35 6.64 -14.20
CA PHE A 8 11.52 6.96 -13.39
C PHE A 8 11.13 7.53 -12.04
N VAL A 9 12.02 7.35 -11.08
CA VAL A 9 12.07 8.15 -9.86
C VAL A 9 13.33 9.00 -9.88
N LYS A 10 13.19 10.27 -9.53
CA LYS A 10 14.31 11.17 -9.30
C LYS A 10 14.39 11.49 -7.81
N ILE A 11 15.57 11.31 -7.24
CA ILE A 11 15.85 11.62 -5.84
C ILE A 11 17.12 12.46 -5.84
N ASP A 12 17.01 13.69 -5.34
CA ASP A 12 18.07 14.70 -5.48
C ASP A 12 18.41 14.87 -6.98
N ASP A 13 19.68 14.75 -7.37
CA ASP A 13 20.12 14.82 -8.78
C ASP A 13 20.23 13.45 -9.46
N THR A 14 19.81 12.37 -8.78
CA THR A 14 19.90 11.01 -9.32
C THR A 14 18.56 10.55 -9.90
N ARG A 15 18.56 10.18 -11.17
CA ARG A 15 17.40 9.59 -11.85
C ARG A 15 17.57 8.09 -12.03
N ILE A 16 16.59 7.32 -11.55
CA ILE A 16 16.57 5.86 -11.57
C ILE A 16 15.37 5.39 -12.40
N MET A 17 15.60 4.48 -13.34
CA MET A 17 14.52 3.85 -14.12
C MET A 17 13.85 2.76 -13.29
N LEU A 18 12.52 2.84 -13.14
CA LEU A 18 11.73 1.87 -12.38
C LEU A 18 11.20 0.76 -13.28
N ALA A 19 10.62 1.13 -14.43
CA ALA A 19 10.00 0.19 -15.35
C ALA A 19 9.85 0.78 -16.76
N THR A 20 9.57 -0.10 -17.71
CA THR A 20 9.02 0.24 -19.03
C THR A 20 7.61 -0.34 -19.09
N LEU A 21 6.61 0.52 -19.29
CA LEU A 21 5.22 0.15 -19.39
C LEU A 21 4.77 0.13 -20.85
N SER A 22 3.86 -0.77 -21.18
CA SER A 22 3.13 -0.79 -22.46
C SER A 22 1.71 -1.29 -22.22
N VAL A 23 0.76 -0.84 -23.04
CA VAL A 23 -0.65 -1.21 -22.88
C VAL A 23 -0.85 -2.71 -23.02
N ASP A 24 -0.13 -3.36 -23.93
CA ASP A 24 -0.42 -4.73 -24.33
C ASP A 24 0.37 -5.76 -23.50
N ASN A 25 1.57 -5.41 -23.04
CA ASN A 25 2.47 -6.37 -22.38
C ASN A 25 2.62 -6.10 -20.87
N HIS A 26 2.93 -4.87 -20.49
CA HIS A 26 3.22 -4.51 -19.10
C HIS A 26 2.50 -3.20 -18.73
N PRO A 27 1.17 -3.22 -18.51
CA PRO A 27 0.40 -1.99 -18.31
C PRO A 27 0.60 -1.36 -16.93
N HIS A 28 1.11 -2.13 -15.96
CA HIS A 28 1.41 -1.65 -14.62
C HIS A 28 2.62 -2.38 -14.03
N VAL A 29 3.22 -1.77 -13.01
CA VAL A 29 4.29 -2.36 -12.22
C VAL A 29 3.98 -2.15 -10.73
N LEU A 30 4.17 -3.20 -9.94
CA LEU A 30 4.17 -3.09 -8.49
C LEU A 30 5.60 -2.94 -8.02
N ALA A 31 5.88 -1.92 -7.21
CA ALA A 31 7.19 -1.67 -6.66
C ALA A 31 7.05 -1.41 -5.16
N ASP A 32 7.77 -2.19 -4.35
CA ASP A 32 7.87 -1.98 -2.91
C ASP A 32 8.97 -0.97 -2.62
N LEU A 33 8.62 0.32 -2.70
CA LEU A 33 9.54 1.44 -2.55
C LEU A 33 9.11 2.33 -1.39
N VAL A 34 10.05 2.64 -0.51
CA VAL A 34 9.86 3.57 0.60
C VAL A 34 10.88 4.69 0.50
N PHE A 35 10.38 5.91 0.31
CA PHE A 35 11.20 7.10 0.21
C PHE A 35 11.20 7.86 1.53
N LYS A 36 12.40 8.08 2.09
CA LYS A 36 12.58 8.85 3.34
C LYS A 36 12.79 10.35 3.11
N ARG A 37 13.04 10.73 1.86
CA ARG A 37 13.32 12.09 1.43
C ARG A 37 12.43 12.44 0.24
N GLU A 38 12.42 13.71 -0.13
CA GLU A 38 11.63 14.17 -1.27
C GLU A 38 12.08 13.47 -2.56
N PHE A 39 11.12 13.21 -3.42
CA PHE A 39 11.33 12.50 -4.68
C PHE A 39 10.33 12.99 -5.72
N GLU A 40 10.68 12.83 -6.98
CA GLU A 40 9.83 13.13 -8.12
C GLU A 40 9.59 11.84 -8.92
N LEU A 41 8.35 11.66 -9.39
CA LEU A 41 7.99 10.60 -10.32
C LEU A 41 7.86 11.18 -11.73
N LEU A 42 8.47 10.52 -12.70
CA LEU A 42 8.60 11.01 -14.07
C LEU A 42 8.26 9.90 -15.07
N HIS A 43 7.74 10.24 -16.24
CA HIS A 43 7.58 9.31 -17.36
C HIS A 43 8.07 9.92 -18.68
N SER A 44 8.42 9.08 -19.65
CA SER A 44 8.97 9.51 -20.95
C SER A 44 7.92 9.99 -21.96
N SER A 45 6.66 9.58 -21.79
CA SER A 45 5.62 9.89 -22.77
C SER A 45 5.14 11.34 -22.64
N MET A 46 4.79 11.96 -23.78
CA MET A 46 4.08 13.25 -23.82
C MET A 46 2.57 13.09 -24.06
N THR A 47 2.12 11.88 -24.42
CA THR A 47 0.76 11.61 -24.89
C THR A 47 0.01 10.63 -24.01
N SER A 48 0.73 9.73 -23.35
CA SER A 48 0.15 8.70 -22.48
C SER A 48 -0.13 9.25 -21.08
N ASN A 49 -1.26 8.85 -20.50
CA ASN A 49 -1.59 9.14 -19.11
C ASN A 49 -1.00 8.03 -18.21
N ILE A 50 -0.23 8.42 -17.21
CA ILE A 50 0.36 7.52 -16.22
C ILE A 50 -0.11 7.95 -14.82
N SER A 51 -0.66 7.01 -14.08
CA SER A 51 -1.13 7.22 -12.71
C SER A 51 -0.23 6.48 -11.71
N PHE A 52 0.05 7.11 -10.58
CA PHE A 52 0.85 6.54 -9.49
C PHE A 52 -0.02 6.38 -8.25
N MET A 53 0.14 5.25 -7.56
CA MET A 53 -0.61 4.93 -6.34
C MET A 53 0.36 4.59 -5.21
N GLY A 54 0.04 5.05 -4.00
CA GLY A 54 0.83 4.80 -2.81
C GLY A 54 0.22 5.48 -1.59
N TYR A 55 0.86 5.32 -0.45
CA TYR A 55 0.47 5.97 0.79
C TYR A 55 1.62 6.81 1.33
N LYS A 56 1.28 7.96 1.92
CA LYS A 56 2.20 8.76 2.71
C LYS A 56 1.92 8.48 4.18
N PHE A 57 2.96 8.24 4.96
CA PHE A 57 2.84 7.99 6.39
C PHE A 57 3.95 8.72 7.14
N ASP A 58 3.63 9.17 8.35
CA ASP A 58 4.60 9.72 9.28
C ASP A 58 4.93 8.68 10.35
N ILE A 59 6.22 8.44 10.59
CA ILE A 59 6.65 7.60 11.71
C ILE A 59 6.54 8.45 12.98
N ILE A 60 5.40 8.37 13.65
CA ILE A 60 5.26 8.92 15.00
C ILE A 60 6.17 8.10 15.90
N LYS A 61 7.30 8.70 16.31
CA LYS A 61 8.11 8.16 17.40
C LYS A 61 7.23 8.15 18.64
N ARG A 62 6.63 7.00 18.95
CA ARG A 62 5.86 6.79 20.17
C ARG A 62 6.82 6.97 21.34
N SER A 63 6.91 8.17 21.89
CA SER A 63 7.41 8.33 23.25
C SER A 63 6.50 7.46 24.11
N HIS A 64 7.11 6.57 24.89
CA HIS A 64 6.40 5.60 25.71
C HIS A 64 5.71 6.31 26.89
N SER A 65 4.71 7.15 26.66
CA SER A 65 3.75 7.54 27.68
C SER A 65 2.45 6.80 27.39
N CYS A 66 2.41 5.53 27.76
CA CYS A 66 1.17 4.79 27.86
C CYS A 66 0.31 5.41 28.96
N THR A 67 -0.48 6.43 28.66
CA THR A 67 -1.64 6.74 29.50
C THR A 67 -2.65 5.65 29.23
N LYS A 68 -2.71 4.68 30.15
CA LYS A 68 -3.77 3.68 30.25
C LYS A 68 -5.09 4.43 30.43
N GLN A 69 -5.79 4.76 29.34
CA GLN A 69 -7.20 5.16 29.40
C GLN A 69 -7.99 3.85 29.26
N GLY A 70 -8.73 3.51 30.32
CA GLY A 70 -9.29 2.18 30.58
C GLY A 70 -10.08 1.58 29.42
N ALA A 71 -9.84 0.30 29.17
CA ALA A 71 -10.79 -0.55 28.48
C ALA A 71 -11.80 -1.01 29.53
N ASP A 72 -12.96 -0.37 29.57
CA ASP A 72 -14.16 -0.98 30.14
C ASP A 72 -15.06 -1.28 28.94
N SER A 73 -14.86 -2.48 28.39
CA SER A 73 -15.62 -3.00 27.26
C SER A 73 -16.38 -4.21 27.79
N ASP A 74 -17.57 -3.95 28.35
CA ASP A 74 -18.56 -4.97 28.70
C ASP A 74 -19.18 -5.56 27.42
N GLU A 75 -18.36 -6.23 26.62
CA GLU A 75 -18.85 -7.05 25.50
C GLU A 75 -19.43 -8.35 26.09
N GLU A 76 -20.73 -8.35 26.37
CA GLU A 76 -21.53 -9.54 26.67
C GLU A 76 -21.31 -10.59 25.58
N VAL A 77 -20.55 -11.64 25.90
CA VAL A 77 -20.31 -12.78 25.00
C VAL A 77 -21.61 -13.58 24.90
N PRO A 78 -22.20 -13.77 23.71
CA PRO A 78 -23.37 -14.63 23.60
C PRO A 78 -23.00 -16.06 24.00
N LEU A 79 -23.76 -16.65 24.92
CA LEU A 79 -23.60 -18.05 25.33
C LEU A 79 -23.64 -18.95 24.09
N ALA A 80 -22.58 -19.75 23.92
CA ALA A 80 -22.49 -20.72 22.84
C ALA A 80 -23.73 -21.63 22.81
N ILE A 81 -24.30 -21.80 21.63
CA ILE A 81 -25.41 -22.74 21.41
C ILE A 81 -24.87 -24.16 21.62
N PRO A 82 -25.44 -24.97 22.53
CA PRO A 82 -25.04 -26.36 22.67
C PRO A 82 -25.26 -27.09 21.35
N LEU A 83 -24.21 -27.75 20.84
CA LEU A 83 -24.37 -28.72 19.77
C LEU A 83 -24.92 -30.00 20.40
N ASP A 84 -26.25 -30.13 20.39
CA ASP A 84 -26.89 -31.41 20.65
C ASP A 84 -26.49 -32.36 19.51
N PHE A 85 -25.59 -33.31 19.83
CA PHE A 85 -25.37 -34.45 18.95
C PHE A 85 -26.66 -35.26 18.96
N ASN A 86 -27.46 -35.09 17.91
CA ASN A 86 -28.57 -35.98 17.62
C ASN A 86 -28.00 -37.40 17.53
N THR A 87 -28.23 -38.18 18.58
CA THR A 87 -27.94 -39.61 18.56
C THR A 87 -29.15 -40.25 17.92
N ASP A 88 -29.02 -40.54 16.64
CA ASP A 88 -29.98 -41.34 15.88
C ASP A 88 -30.06 -42.73 16.55
N GLY A 89 -31.28 -43.13 16.93
CA GLY A 89 -31.58 -44.38 17.61
C GLY A 89 -33.00 -44.84 17.31
#